data_AF-M9R3P2-F1
#
_entry.id   AF-M9R3P2-F1
#
_cell.length_a   1.000
_cell.length_b   1.000
_cell.length_c   1.000
_cell.angle_alpha   90.00
_cell.angle_beta   90.00
_cell.angle_gamma   90.00
#
_symmetry.space_group_name_H-M   'P 1'
#
loop_
_entity.id
_entity.type
_entity.pdbx_description
1 polymer ?
#
loop_
_entity_poly.entity_id
_entity_poly.type
_entity_poly.pdbx_seq_one_letter_code
_entity_poly.pdbx_strand_id
1 'polypeptide(L)'
;MKYMASYDMMETVRNTNEWLGATARAMASYPAVAMWPNPSMEMLRAWGEVTERSFARMVTKPDWGILTFSEDGRDHIVQIQTVVSKPFGDLLYFAIPGRKTRKRRVLLVAPMSGHYATLLRKTVISLMADCEVYVTDWHNARDIPVSEGKFDVEDYTLYLVDFMRELGPDTHVVAVCQPVPLTLAAVAYLAEEDPSAQPRSMTLIGGPVDPEANHTEVTDFGRTVTMGQLEQAAIQRVGFKYAGVGRKVYPGMLQLASFISMNNETHSDAFKNQIAAVASGEASEHDKHNTFYDEYLSVMDMTAEFYLSTVQRIFKDREIATNSFTVDGRAVDIGKITTVAVKIVEGENDDISAPGQCLAALDLLTGLPDSKKASHLEPGAGHYGIFAGKSWRENIRPLVLDFIDANSEESAQSKVLALPETDKAELEKANGPSAKDIVAKPDSTVPLARNTLNVVPLDTTEPKLRTKAPKKKSVKK
;
A
#
# COMPACT_ATOMS: atom_id res chain seq x y z
N MET A 1 -28.41 3.97 -4.72
CA MET A 1 -28.19 4.83 -3.54
C MET A 1 -27.87 4.03 -2.26
N LYS A 2 -28.52 2.89 -1.97
CA LYS A 2 -28.26 2.11 -0.73
C LYS A 2 -26.78 1.82 -0.45
N TYR A 3 -26.03 1.30 -1.42
CA TYR A 3 -24.59 0.97 -1.27
C TYR A 3 -23.64 2.18 -1.21
N MET A 4 -24.11 3.36 -1.62
CA MET A 4 -23.34 4.59 -1.52
C MET A 4 -23.53 5.21 -0.13
N ALA A 5 -24.75 5.14 0.41
CA ALA A 5 -25.05 5.57 1.78
C ALA A 5 -24.27 4.79 2.84
N SER A 6 -24.09 3.47 2.65
CA SER A 6 -23.24 2.64 3.53
C SER A 6 -21.76 3.00 3.44
N TYR A 7 -21.26 3.30 2.23
CA TYR A 7 -19.89 3.77 2.05
C TYR A 7 -19.65 5.12 2.74
N ASP A 8 -20.52 6.10 2.50
CA ASP A 8 -20.46 7.41 3.14
C ASP A 8 -20.66 7.32 4.66
N MET A 9 -21.47 6.37 5.15
CA MET A 9 -21.61 6.11 6.59
C MET A 9 -20.30 5.59 7.19
N MET A 10 -19.60 4.67 6.53
CA MET A 10 -18.30 4.18 6.98
C MET A 10 -17.26 5.30 7.03
N GLU A 11 -17.20 6.14 6.00
CA GLU A 11 -16.37 7.35 5.98
C GLU A 11 -16.76 8.34 7.09
N THR A 12 -18.05 8.51 7.35
CA THR A 12 -18.56 9.39 8.42
C THR A 12 -18.12 8.87 9.79
N VAL A 13 -18.26 7.57 10.05
CA VAL A 13 -17.83 6.95 11.31
C VAL A 13 -16.33 7.11 11.49
N ARG A 14 -15.53 6.82 10.46
CA ARG A 14 -14.08 7.02 10.48
C ARG A 14 -13.70 8.47 10.79
N ASN A 15 -14.25 9.42 10.04
CA ASN A 15 -13.97 10.84 10.22
C ASN A 15 -14.40 11.36 11.59
N THR A 16 -15.52 10.86 12.12
CA THR A 16 -16.01 11.22 13.45
C THR A 16 -15.06 10.73 14.53
N ASN A 17 -14.52 9.50 14.42
CA ASN A 17 -13.58 8.99 15.40
C ASN A 17 -12.23 9.73 15.36
N GLU A 18 -11.73 10.07 14.17
CA GLU A 18 -10.55 10.94 14.03
C GLU A 18 -10.77 12.28 14.74
N TRP A 19 -11.92 12.92 14.49
CA TRP A 19 -12.30 14.18 15.14
C TRP A 19 -12.43 14.08 16.66
N LEU A 20 -13.02 12.98 17.17
CA LEU A 20 -13.12 12.72 18.61
C LEU A 20 -11.74 12.54 19.25
N GLY A 21 -10.84 11.81 18.58
CA GLY A 21 -9.45 11.63 19.03
C GLY A 21 -8.71 12.96 19.13
N ALA A 22 -8.74 13.75 18.05
CA ALA A 22 -8.12 15.08 18.00
C ALA A 22 -8.70 16.02 19.09
N THR A 23 -10.02 15.99 19.30
CA THR A 23 -10.69 16.80 20.33
C THR A 23 -10.25 16.40 21.74
N ALA A 24 -10.21 15.10 22.04
CA ALA A 24 -9.77 14.59 23.34
C ALA A 24 -8.31 14.95 23.63
N ARG A 25 -7.43 14.79 22.63
CA ARG A 25 -6.02 15.20 22.69
C ARG A 25 -5.91 16.69 23.02
N ALA A 26 -6.57 17.55 22.24
CA ALA A 26 -6.51 19.00 22.43
C ALA A 26 -7.05 19.44 23.79
N MET A 27 -8.19 18.89 24.23
CA MET A 27 -8.79 19.20 25.53
C MET A 27 -7.87 18.84 26.70
N ALA A 28 -7.20 17.69 26.62
CA ALA A 28 -6.30 17.23 27.67
C ALA A 28 -4.94 17.94 27.66
N SER A 29 -4.56 18.59 26.55
CA SER A 29 -3.29 19.33 26.41
C SER A 29 -3.34 20.81 26.80
N TYR A 30 -4.47 21.34 27.28
CA TYR A 30 -4.54 22.74 27.71
C TYR A 30 -3.61 23.03 28.90
N PRO A 31 -2.89 24.17 28.93
CA PRO A 31 -2.02 24.51 30.06
C PRO A 31 -2.72 24.56 31.43
N ALA A 32 -4.02 24.88 31.46
CA ALA A 32 -4.82 24.84 32.68
C ALA A 32 -4.95 23.43 33.27
N VAL A 33 -4.93 22.39 32.43
CA VAL A 33 -4.92 20.98 32.86
C VAL A 33 -3.59 20.64 33.54
N ALA A 34 -2.48 21.20 33.06
CA ALA A 34 -1.16 21.01 33.67
C ALA A 34 -1.01 21.66 35.05
N MET A 35 -1.92 22.58 35.43
CA MET A 35 -1.90 23.18 36.79
C MET A 35 -2.26 22.16 37.88
N TRP A 36 -3.00 21.09 37.53
CA TRP A 36 -3.32 19.99 38.43
C TRP A 36 -3.02 18.64 37.76
N PRO A 37 -1.88 18.02 38.08
CA PRO A 37 -1.53 16.71 37.55
C PRO A 37 -2.65 15.69 37.81
N ASN A 38 -3.33 15.26 36.75
CA ASN A 38 -4.41 14.28 36.81
C ASN A 38 -4.13 13.14 35.83
N PRO A 39 -3.81 11.93 36.32
CA PRO A 39 -3.55 10.76 35.47
C PRO A 39 -4.68 10.46 34.48
N SER A 40 -5.93 10.79 34.80
CA SER A 40 -7.05 10.58 33.87
C SER A 40 -6.97 11.48 32.64
N MET A 41 -6.41 12.69 32.78
CA MET A 41 -6.25 13.63 31.66
C MET A 41 -5.10 13.19 30.75
N GLU A 42 -4.00 12.67 31.31
CA GLU A 42 -2.93 12.07 30.51
C GLU A 42 -3.42 10.84 29.73
N MET A 43 -4.20 9.97 30.35
CA MET A 43 -4.83 8.84 29.66
C MET A 43 -5.79 9.30 28.55
N LEU A 44 -6.56 10.37 28.77
CA LEU A 44 -7.44 10.95 27.75
C LEU A 44 -6.63 11.54 26.58
N ARG A 45 -5.53 12.24 26.87
CA ARG A 45 -4.60 12.77 25.86
C ARG A 45 -4.02 11.65 25.01
N ALA A 46 -3.51 10.61 25.65
CA ALA A 46 -2.92 9.46 25.00
C ALA A 46 -3.92 8.69 24.15
N TRP A 47 -5.13 8.45 24.68
CA TRP A 47 -6.23 7.88 23.91
C TRP A 47 -6.56 8.72 22.68
N GLY A 48 -6.62 10.04 22.85
CA GLY A 48 -6.89 10.98 21.76
C GLY A 48 -5.85 10.90 20.65
N GLU A 49 -4.57 10.90 21.02
CA GLU A 49 -3.44 10.81 20.09
C GLU A 49 -3.41 9.49 19.29
N VAL A 50 -3.58 8.35 19.96
CA VAL A 50 -3.59 7.03 19.29
C VAL A 50 -4.82 6.89 18.41
N THR A 51 -5.99 7.36 18.86
CA THR A 51 -7.25 7.33 18.09
C THR A 51 -7.15 8.20 16.84
N GLU A 52 -6.74 9.46 16.99
CA GLU A 52 -6.55 10.41 15.88
C GLU A 52 -5.64 9.81 14.81
N ARG A 53 -4.44 9.37 15.20
CA ARG A 53 -3.46 8.77 14.28
C ARG A 53 -4.06 7.56 13.56
N SER A 54 -4.70 6.66 14.29
CA SER A 54 -5.24 5.41 13.73
C SER A 54 -6.26 5.65 12.61
N PHE A 55 -7.23 6.54 12.86
CA PHE A 55 -8.29 6.83 11.87
C PHE A 55 -7.82 7.73 10.72
N ALA A 56 -6.80 8.57 10.93
CA ALA A 56 -6.16 9.33 9.86
C ALA A 56 -5.38 8.42 8.89
N ARG A 57 -4.73 7.36 9.41
CA ARG A 57 -3.98 6.39 8.58
C ARG A 57 -4.87 5.58 7.65
N MET A 58 -6.09 5.24 8.06
CA MET A 58 -7.05 4.45 7.25
C MET A 58 -7.38 5.00 5.87
N VAL A 59 -7.09 6.28 5.59
CA VAL A 59 -7.35 6.91 4.29
C VAL A 59 -6.10 7.49 3.64
N THR A 60 -4.93 7.30 4.24
CA THR A 60 -3.68 7.88 3.76
C THR A 60 -2.86 6.82 3.03
N LYS A 61 -2.42 7.11 1.80
CA LYS A 61 -1.36 6.32 1.16
C LYS A 61 -0.04 6.66 1.84
N PRO A 62 0.71 5.69 2.40
CA PRO A 62 2.03 5.96 2.94
C PRO A 62 2.98 6.37 1.82
N ASP A 63 3.89 7.29 2.12
CA ASP A 63 5.04 7.48 1.26
C ASP A 63 5.97 6.26 1.35
N TRP A 64 6.73 6.02 0.29
CA TRP A 64 7.80 5.02 0.33
C TRP A 64 8.82 5.31 1.42
N GLY A 65 9.06 6.58 1.79
CA GLY A 65 9.93 6.93 2.92
C GLY A 65 11.39 6.46 2.76
N ILE A 66 11.81 6.16 1.53
CA ILE A 66 13.17 5.76 1.17
C ILE A 66 13.87 7.01 0.64
N LEU A 67 14.47 7.80 1.53
CA LEU A 67 15.15 9.05 1.16
C LEU A 67 16.62 8.82 0.83
N THR A 68 17.28 7.98 1.63
CA THR A 68 18.69 7.65 1.48
C THR A 68 18.93 6.15 1.53
N PHE A 69 20.00 5.74 0.87
CA PHE A 69 20.51 4.37 0.88
C PHE A 69 22.02 4.41 1.11
N SER A 70 22.48 3.75 2.17
CA SER A 70 23.90 3.76 2.54
C SER A 70 24.65 2.62 1.85
N GLU A 71 25.67 2.96 1.07
CA GLU A 71 26.54 2.02 0.36
C GLU A 71 27.95 2.61 0.22
N ASP A 72 28.99 1.77 0.22
CA ASP A 72 30.41 2.18 0.11
C ASP A 72 30.84 3.21 1.16
N GLY A 73 30.21 3.19 2.34
CA GLY A 73 30.45 4.14 3.42
C GLY A 73 29.92 5.55 3.16
N ARG A 74 29.01 5.73 2.19
CA ARG A 74 28.35 7.00 1.86
C ARG A 74 26.85 6.82 1.78
N ASP A 75 26.12 7.90 2.08
CA ASP A 75 24.69 7.95 1.86
C ASP A 75 24.41 8.47 0.45
N HIS A 76 23.62 7.71 -0.31
CA HIS A 76 23.14 8.09 -1.63
C HIS A 76 21.67 8.49 -1.53
N ILE A 77 21.27 9.51 -2.29
CA ILE A 77 19.86 9.91 -2.39
C ILE A 77 19.12 8.90 -3.26
N VAL A 78 17.94 8.47 -2.81
CA VAL A 78 17.04 7.65 -3.61
C VAL A 78 15.97 8.55 -4.24
N GLN A 79 15.84 8.46 -5.56
CA GLN A 79 14.82 9.17 -6.34
C GLN A 79 13.83 8.15 -6.89
N ILE A 80 12.55 8.35 -6.57
CA ILE A 80 11.47 7.52 -7.09
C ILE A 80 10.98 8.15 -8.39
N GLN A 81 11.12 7.42 -9.50
CA GLN A 81 10.72 7.86 -10.83
C GLN A 81 9.55 7.03 -11.33
N THR A 82 8.51 7.68 -11.85
CA THR A 82 7.42 6.98 -12.55
C THR A 82 7.85 6.73 -13.99
N VAL A 83 8.06 5.46 -14.34
CA VAL A 83 8.50 5.01 -15.67
C VAL A 83 7.30 4.89 -16.61
N VAL A 84 6.24 4.27 -16.12
CA VAL A 84 4.95 4.16 -16.82
C VAL A 84 3.88 4.61 -15.85
N SER A 85 2.97 5.46 -16.31
CA SER A 85 1.77 5.81 -15.55
C SER A 85 0.52 5.37 -16.27
N LYS A 86 -0.35 4.64 -15.56
CA LYS A 86 -1.66 4.19 -16.06
C LYS A 86 -2.72 4.46 -14.99
N PRO A 87 -4.02 4.54 -15.34
CA PRO A 87 -5.05 4.95 -14.39
C PRO A 87 -5.10 4.13 -13.08
N PHE A 88 -4.91 2.81 -13.16
CA PHE A 88 -5.02 1.90 -12.01
C PHE A 88 -3.69 1.60 -11.31
N GLY A 89 -2.57 2.03 -11.86
CA GLY A 89 -1.26 1.83 -11.24
C GLY A 89 -0.11 2.27 -12.12
N ASP A 90 0.99 2.55 -11.44
CA ASP A 90 2.23 3.03 -12.02
C ASP A 90 3.31 1.93 -11.97
N LEU A 91 4.29 2.06 -12.85
CA LEU A 91 5.58 1.38 -12.75
C LEU A 91 6.60 2.37 -12.19
N LEU A 92 7.04 2.15 -10.97
CA LEU A 92 8.03 3.00 -10.30
C LEU A 92 9.44 2.41 -10.43
N TYR A 93 10.44 3.28 -10.52
CA TYR A 93 11.86 2.94 -10.47
C TYR A 93 12.55 3.69 -9.32
N PHE A 94 13.30 2.95 -8.50
CA PHE A 94 14.08 3.51 -7.40
C PHE A 94 15.50 3.82 -7.87
N ALA A 95 15.66 5.00 -8.47
CA ALA A 95 16.93 5.47 -9.00
C ALA A 95 17.87 5.93 -7.88
N ILE A 96 19.16 5.60 -8.00
CA ILE A 96 20.22 6.10 -7.11
C ILE A 96 21.24 6.86 -7.97
N PRO A 97 21.08 8.18 -8.15
CA PRO A 97 21.94 8.98 -9.01
C PRO A 97 23.41 8.91 -8.58
N GLY A 98 24.32 8.78 -9.56
CA GLY A 98 25.76 8.70 -9.30
C GLY A 98 26.26 7.31 -8.85
N ARG A 99 25.36 6.35 -8.65
CA ARG A 99 25.71 4.95 -8.44
C ARG A 99 26.01 4.27 -9.77
N LYS A 100 26.96 3.34 -9.77
CA LYS A 100 27.14 2.41 -10.88
C LYS A 100 25.87 1.56 -11.03
N THR A 101 25.29 1.55 -12.23
CA THR A 101 24.11 0.74 -12.55
C THR A 101 24.36 -0.74 -12.23
N ARG A 102 23.43 -1.35 -11.51
CA ARG A 102 23.44 -2.78 -11.20
C ARG A 102 23.07 -3.58 -12.44
N LYS A 103 23.69 -4.74 -12.59
CA LYS A 103 23.41 -5.64 -13.72
C LYS A 103 22.00 -6.25 -13.63
N ARG A 104 21.56 -6.54 -12.40
CA ARG A 104 20.28 -7.17 -12.11
C ARG A 104 19.17 -6.13 -12.23
N ARG A 105 18.26 -6.30 -13.18
CA ARG A 105 17.02 -5.50 -13.29
C ARG A 105 15.86 -6.33 -12.73
N VAL A 106 15.21 -5.84 -11.68
CA VAL A 106 14.12 -6.57 -11.01
C VAL A 106 12.82 -5.79 -11.13
N LEU A 107 11.78 -6.44 -11.66
CA LEU A 107 10.38 -6.03 -11.52
C LEU A 107 9.78 -6.75 -10.31
N LEU A 108 9.55 -6.01 -9.23
CA LEU A 108 8.82 -6.47 -8.06
C LEU A 108 7.32 -6.20 -8.23
N VAL A 109 6.54 -7.25 -8.42
CA VAL A 109 5.08 -7.15 -8.54
C VAL A 109 4.47 -7.20 -7.14
N ALA A 110 4.02 -6.05 -6.67
CA ALA A 110 3.42 -5.88 -5.36
C ALA A 110 1.95 -6.32 -5.36
N PRO A 111 1.45 -6.88 -4.25
CA PRO A 111 0.05 -7.25 -4.13
C PRO A 111 -0.86 -6.02 -4.06
N MET A 112 -2.09 -6.20 -4.52
CA MET A 112 -3.21 -5.27 -4.35
C MET A 112 -4.21 -5.85 -3.33
N SER A 113 -3.74 -6.48 -2.26
CA SER A 113 -4.54 -7.20 -1.27
C SER A 113 -5.13 -6.28 -0.19
N GLY A 114 -5.64 -5.11 -0.58
CA GLY A 114 -6.20 -4.10 0.32
C GLY A 114 -5.20 -3.13 0.93
N HIS A 115 -3.90 -3.30 0.68
CA HIS A 115 -2.81 -2.42 1.11
C HIS A 115 -2.02 -1.86 -0.07
N TYR A 116 -1.32 -0.76 0.16
CA TYR A 116 -0.45 -0.15 -0.84
C TYR A 116 0.85 -0.95 -1.02
N ALA A 117 1.52 -0.75 -2.16
CA ALA A 117 2.78 -1.41 -2.49
C ALA A 117 3.91 -1.14 -1.48
N THR A 118 3.77 -0.07 -0.68
CA THR A 118 4.66 0.28 0.44
C THR A 118 4.77 -0.80 1.52
N LEU A 119 3.86 -1.78 1.53
CA LEU A 119 4.00 -2.99 2.35
C LEU A 119 5.33 -3.72 2.04
N LEU A 120 5.80 -3.65 0.79
CA LEU A 120 7.06 -4.21 0.34
C LEU A 120 8.26 -3.25 0.48
N ARG A 121 8.12 -2.12 1.20
CA ARG A 121 9.21 -1.14 1.41
C ARG A 121 10.51 -1.80 1.88
N LYS A 122 10.46 -2.72 2.83
CA LYS A 122 11.65 -3.43 3.33
C LYS A 122 12.26 -4.35 2.26
N THR A 123 11.42 -4.97 1.44
CA THR A 123 11.83 -5.80 0.31
C THR A 123 12.55 -4.95 -0.74
N VAL A 124 11.98 -3.79 -1.11
CA VAL A 124 12.60 -2.81 -2.02
C VAL A 124 13.96 -2.37 -1.48
N ILE A 125 14.04 -1.88 -0.23
CA ILE A 125 15.30 -1.47 0.40
C ILE A 125 16.34 -2.60 0.32
N SER A 126 15.93 -3.83 0.61
CA SER A 126 16.83 -4.97 0.57
C SER A 126 17.32 -5.29 -0.85
N LEU A 127 16.46 -5.20 -1.88
CA LEU A 127 16.82 -5.52 -3.26
C LEU A 127 17.67 -4.42 -3.90
N MET A 128 17.43 -3.16 -3.54
CA MET A 128 18.19 -2.02 -4.07
C MET A 128 19.70 -2.15 -3.85
N ALA A 129 20.15 -2.86 -2.82
CA ALA A 129 21.58 -3.09 -2.60
C ALA A 129 22.26 -3.79 -3.78
N ASP A 130 21.54 -4.66 -4.50
CA ASP A 130 22.10 -5.56 -5.50
C ASP A 130 21.47 -5.41 -6.89
N CYS A 131 20.35 -4.67 -6.99
CA CYS A 131 19.52 -4.59 -8.18
C CYS A 131 19.12 -3.15 -8.53
N GLU A 132 18.79 -2.96 -9.80
CA GLU A 132 17.90 -1.88 -10.24
C GLU A 132 16.46 -2.35 -10.01
N VAL A 133 15.72 -1.65 -9.14
CA VAL A 133 14.42 -2.11 -8.63
C VAL A 133 13.30 -1.29 -9.23
N TYR A 134 12.40 -1.99 -9.91
CA TYR A 134 11.15 -1.49 -10.45
C TYR A 134 10.00 -2.13 -9.66
N VAL A 135 8.94 -1.37 -9.37
CA VAL A 135 7.82 -1.87 -8.55
C VAL A 135 6.50 -1.45 -9.17
N THR A 136 5.53 -2.36 -9.18
CA THR A 136 4.13 -2.00 -9.49
C THR A 136 3.52 -1.27 -8.29
N ASP A 137 3.05 -0.04 -8.49
CA ASP A 137 2.42 0.76 -7.44
C ASP A 137 0.96 1.05 -7.79
N TRP A 138 0.04 0.46 -7.05
CA TRP A 138 -1.38 0.47 -7.38
C TRP A 138 -2.09 1.72 -6.83
N HIS A 139 -3.04 2.23 -7.61
CA HIS A 139 -3.87 3.36 -7.22
C HIS A 139 -5.11 2.90 -6.46
N ASN A 140 -5.54 3.71 -5.49
CA ASN A 140 -6.76 3.44 -4.74
C ASN A 140 -7.99 3.62 -5.64
N ALA A 141 -8.81 2.59 -5.80
CA ALA A 141 -9.92 2.62 -6.74
C ALA A 141 -10.92 3.76 -6.47
N ARG A 142 -11.05 4.22 -5.22
CA ARG A 142 -11.94 5.35 -4.89
C ARG A 142 -11.50 6.68 -5.51
N ASP A 143 -10.21 6.82 -5.80
CA ASP A 143 -9.62 8.04 -6.35
C ASP A 143 -9.58 8.02 -7.89
N ILE A 144 -10.07 6.94 -8.52
CA ILE A 144 -10.08 6.76 -9.97
C ILE A 144 -11.48 7.01 -10.53
N PRO A 145 -11.67 8.02 -11.41
CA PRO A 145 -12.96 8.31 -12.05
C PRO A 145 -13.58 7.10 -12.73
N VAL A 146 -14.91 7.00 -12.72
CA VAL A 146 -15.66 5.93 -13.42
C VAL A 146 -15.39 5.93 -14.93
N SER A 147 -15.02 7.09 -15.50
CA SER A 147 -14.68 7.24 -16.92
C SER A 147 -13.42 6.47 -17.34
N GLU A 148 -12.53 6.13 -16.41
CA GLU A 148 -11.33 5.32 -16.68
C GLU A 148 -11.63 3.83 -16.91
N GLY A 149 -12.92 3.45 -16.92
CA GLY A 149 -13.36 2.10 -17.25
C GLY A 149 -13.24 1.10 -16.11
N LYS A 150 -13.24 -0.18 -16.47
CA LYS A 150 -13.11 -1.30 -15.53
C LYS A 150 -11.65 -1.62 -15.25
N PHE A 151 -11.43 -2.40 -14.19
CA PHE A 151 -10.17 -3.04 -13.92
C PHE A 151 -10.44 -4.38 -13.22
N ASP A 152 -10.18 -5.48 -13.90
CA ASP A 152 -10.32 -6.85 -13.42
C ASP A 152 -9.01 -7.67 -13.52
N VAL A 153 -9.08 -8.98 -13.30
CA VAL A 153 -7.89 -9.86 -13.37
C VAL A 153 -7.24 -9.89 -14.75
N GLU A 154 -7.98 -9.69 -15.84
CA GLU A 154 -7.42 -9.61 -17.19
C GLU A 154 -6.70 -8.28 -17.40
N ASP A 155 -7.34 -7.18 -16.96
CA ASP A 155 -6.72 -5.85 -17.01
C ASP A 155 -5.42 -5.83 -16.18
N TYR A 156 -5.43 -6.45 -14.99
CA TYR A 156 -4.23 -6.61 -14.16
C TYR A 156 -3.13 -7.39 -14.90
N THR A 157 -3.46 -8.53 -15.50
CA THR A 157 -2.52 -9.31 -16.32
C THR A 157 -1.93 -8.47 -17.46
N LEU A 158 -2.75 -7.70 -18.18
CA LEU A 158 -2.29 -6.84 -19.26
C LEU A 158 -1.42 -5.66 -18.77
N TYR A 159 -1.65 -5.12 -17.58
CA TYR A 159 -0.74 -4.15 -16.97
C TYR A 159 0.66 -4.76 -16.76
N LEU A 160 0.73 -6.00 -16.27
CA LEU A 160 2.01 -6.69 -16.10
C LEU A 160 2.69 -6.96 -17.45
N VAL A 161 1.92 -7.34 -18.48
CA VAL A 161 2.42 -7.50 -19.85
C VAL A 161 3.05 -6.19 -20.34
N ASP A 162 2.36 -5.06 -20.21
CA ASP A 162 2.86 -3.76 -20.63
C ASP A 162 4.12 -3.34 -19.87
N PHE A 163 4.14 -3.55 -18.55
CA PHE A 163 5.31 -3.23 -17.72
C PHE A 163 6.51 -4.11 -18.07
N MET A 164 6.30 -5.41 -18.32
CA MET A 164 7.39 -6.29 -18.78
C MET A 164 7.89 -5.91 -20.17
N ARG A 165 7.01 -5.50 -21.10
CA ARG A 165 7.40 -4.96 -22.41
C ARG A 165 8.25 -3.70 -22.30
N GLU A 166 7.86 -2.76 -21.45
CA GLU A 166 8.62 -1.53 -21.22
C GLU A 166 10.03 -1.84 -20.68
N LEU A 167 10.13 -2.77 -19.73
CA LEU A 167 11.41 -3.14 -19.12
C LEU A 167 12.27 -4.03 -20.03
N GLY A 168 11.66 -4.77 -20.95
CA GLY A 168 12.33 -5.64 -21.91
C GLY A 168 12.92 -6.93 -21.30
N PRO A 169 13.54 -7.77 -22.15
CA PRO A 169 13.86 -9.16 -21.84
C PRO A 169 14.98 -9.37 -20.82
N ASP A 170 15.78 -8.35 -20.52
CA ASP A 170 16.85 -8.42 -19.51
C ASP A 170 16.32 -8.26 -18.06
N THR A 171 15.01 -8.35 -17.86
CA THR A 171 14.34 -8.19 -16.58
C THR A 171 14.15 -9.52 -15.87
N HIS A 172 14.24 -9.51 -14.54
CA HIS A 172 13.83 -10.61 -13.67
C HIS A 172 12.59 -10.21 -12.89
N VAL A 173 11.55 -11.03 -12.90
CA VAL A 173 10.29 -10.75 -12.21
C VAL A 173 10.30 -11.41 -10.83
N VAL A 174 9.86 -10.69 -9.81
CA VAL A 174 9.60 -11.22 -8.46
C VAL A 174 8.17 -10.85 -8.11
N ALA A 175 7.27 -11.84 -8.03
CA ALA A 175 5.88 -11.62 -7.65
C ALA A 175 5.62 -12.20 -6.25
N VAL A 176 4.91 -11.44 -5.42
CA VAL A 176 4.71 -11.74 -4.00
C VAL A 176 3.24 -11.81 -3.69
N CYS A 177 2.79 -12.91 -3.08
CA CYS A 177 1.41 -13.13 -2.63
C CYS A 177 0.41 -13.15 -3.80
N GLN A 178 -0.68 -12.39 -3.67
CA GLN A 178 -1.82 -12.30 -4.58
C GLN A 178 -1.49 -12.24 -6.10
N PRO A 179 -0.50 -11.45 -6.59
CA PRO A 179 -0.20 -11.34 -8.01
C PRO A 179 0.34 -12.60 -8.67
N VAL A 180 0.90 -13.55 -7.91
CA VAL A 180 1.64 -14.70 -8.45
C VAL A 180 0.91 -15.42 -9.61
N PRO A 181 -0.39 -15.80 -9.50
CA PRO A 181 -1.07 -16.48 -10.59
C PRO A 181 -1.23 -15.62 -11.85
N LEU A 182 -1.49 -14.31 -11.67
CA LEU A 182 -1.68 -13.38 -12.79
C LEU A 182 -0.35 -12.97 -13.44
N THR A 183 0.74 -12.92 -12.68
CA THR A 183 2.10 -12.76 -13.22
C THR A 183 2.49 -13.97 -14.07
N LEU A 184 2.19 -15.19 -13.60
CA LEU A 184 2.41 -16.41 -14.39
C LEU A 184 1.63 -16.36 -15.71
N ALA A 185 0.35 -15.97 -15.67
CA ALA A 185 -0.46 -15.77 -16.87
C ALA A 185 0.10 -14.67 -17.79
N ALA A 186 0.60 -13.55 -17.24
CA ALA A 186 1.18 -12.47 -18.03
C ALA A 186 2.45 -12.90 -18.79
N VAL A 187 3.32 -13.69 -18.15
CA VAL A 187 4.52 -14.23 -18.80
C VAL A 187 4.16 -15.27 -19.87
N ALA A 188 3.12 -16.07 -19.63
CA ALA A 188 2.60 -17.02 -20.62
C ALA A 188 1.98 -16.29 -21.83
N TYR A 189 1.21 -15.24 -21.58
CA TYR A 189 0.66 -14.36 -22.63
C TYR A 189 1.79 -13.78 -23.50
N LEU A 190 2.86 -13.27 -22.89
CA LEU A 190 4.04 -12.80 -23.62
C LEU A 190 4.72 -13.92 -24.40
N ALA A 191 4.76 -15.15 -23.88
CA ALA A 191 5.34 -16.30 -24.57
C ALA A 191 4.72 -16.57 -25.95
N GLU A 192 3.46 -16.20 -26.12
CA GLU A 192 2.74 -16.37 -27.37
C GLU A 192 2.77 -15.11 -28.23
N GLU A 193 2.56 -13.94 -27.62
CA GLU A 193 2.36 -12.69 -28.35
C GLU A 193 3.62 -11.90 -28.66
N ASP A 194 4.56 -11.92 -27.73
CA ASP A 194 5.82 -11.21 -27.87
C ASP A 194 6.92 -11.93 -27.08
N PRO A 195 7.39 -13.09 -27.60
CA PRO A 195 8.39 -13.90 -26.91
C PRO A 195 9.68 -13.12 -26.61
N SER A 196 9.95 -12.06 -27.39
CA SER A 196 11.13 -11.21 -27.25
C SER A 196 11.06 -10.25 -26.07
N ALA A 197 9.88 -10.02 -25.51
CA ALA A 197 9.65 -9.21 -24.32
C ALA A 197 9.58 -10.02 -23.02
N GLN A 198 9.68 -11.36 -23.09
CA GLN A 198 9.66 -12.19 -21.90
C GLN A 198 10.86 -11.93 -20.98
N PRO A 199 10.65 -11.91 -19.65
CA PRO A 199 11.75 -11.75 -18.69
C PRO A 199 12.73 -12.94 -18.74
N ARG A 200 13.96 -12.76 -18.25
CA ARG A 200 14.93 -13.85 -18.12
C ARG A 200 14.48 -14.92 -17.13
N SER A 201 13.92 -14.47 -16.01
CA SER A 201 13.42 -15.37 -14.96
C SER A 201 12.25 -14.76 -14.19
N MET A 202 11.52 -15.62 -13.49
CA MET A 202 10.44 -15.25 -12.59
C MET A 202 10.59 -15.99 -11.27
N THR A 203 10.51 -15.27 -10.15
CA THR A 203 10.38 -15.85 -8.82
C THR A 203 8.98 -15.59 -8.29
N LEU A 204 8.27 -16.65 -7.92
CA LEU A 204 6.91 -16.61 -7.39
C LEU A 204 6.94 -16.94 -5.89
N ILE A 205 6.45 -16.03 -5.06
CA ILE A 205 6.58 -16.12 -3.60
C ILE A 205 5.20 -16.19 -2.95
N GLY A 206 4.85 -17.35 -2.39
CA GLY A 206 3.68 -17.56 -1.54
C GLY A 206 2.35 -17.08 -2.12
N GLY A 207 2.05 -17.45 -3.37
CA GLY A 207 0.78 -17.08 -3.99
C GLY A 207 -0.05 -18.27 -4.47
N PRO A 208 -1.39 -18.15 -4.49
CA PRO A 208 -2.28 -19.28 -4.63
C PRO A 208 -2.50 -19.68 -6.10
N VAL A 209 -1.53 -20.37 -6.71
CA VAL A 209 -1.64 -20.84 -8.11
C VAL A 209 -2.69 -21.95 -8.23
N ASP A 210 -2.64 -22.93 -7.33
CA ASP A 210 -3.74 -23.87 -7.09
C ASP A 210 -4.23 -23.78 -5.63
N PRO A 211 -5.31 -23.03 -5.38
CA PRO A 211 -5.94 -22.92 -4.06
C PRO A 211 -6.44 -24.24 -3.46
N GLU A 212 -6.62 -25.29 -4.27
CA GLU A 212 -7.09 -26.61 -3.81
C GLU A 212 -5.93 -27.55 -3.44
N ALA A 213 -4.68 -27.18 -3.72
CA ALA A 213 -3.53 -28.04 -3.41
C ALA A 213 -3.35 -28.25 -1.90
N ASN A 214 -3.67 -27.23 -1.09
CA ASN A 214 -3.62 -27.29 0.38
C ASN A 214 -4.47 -26.18 0.97
N HIS A 215 -5.50 -26.51 1.76
CA HIS A 215 -6.52 -25.54 2.17
C HIS A 215 -6.07 -24.67 3.35
N THR A 216 -6.44 -23.39 3.31
CA THR A 216 -6.35 -22.41 4.39
C THR A 216 -7.72 -21.80 4.67
N GLU A 217 -7.87 -21.02 5.75
CA GLU A 217 -9.11 -20.29 6.00
C GLU A 217 -9.49 -19.37 4.83
N VAL A 218 -8.48 -18.80 4.16
CA VAL A 218 -8.66 -17.93 3.00
C VAL A 218 -9.20 -18.71 1.80
N THR A 219 -8.61 -19.87 1.49
CA THR A 219 -9.08 -20.68 0.35
C THR A 219 -10.44 -21.32 0.64
N ASP A 220 -10.70 -21.76 1.89
CA ASP A 220 -11.99 -22.29 2.29
C ASP A 220 -13.10 -21.23 2.22
N PHE A 221 -12.82 -19.99 2.62
CA PHE A 221 -13.75 -18.88 2.42
C PHE A 221 -14.06 -18.69 0.93
N GLY A 222 -13.02 -18.60 0.09
CA GLY A 222 -13.16 -18.46 -1.36
C GLY A 222 -13.96 -19.59 -1.99
N ARG A 223 -13.79 -20.82 -1.53
CA ARG A 223 -14.50 -22.02 -2.00
C ARG A 223 -15.97 -22.03 -1.60
N THR A 224 -16.27 -21.66 -0.35
CA THR A 224 -17.62 -21.84 0.24
C THR A 224 -18.57 -20.67 0.02
N VAL A 225 -18.07 -19.43 -0.09
CA VAL A 225 -18.94 -18.25 -0.27
C VAL A 225 -19.61 -18.27 -1.65
N THR A 226 -20.91 -17.96 -1.75
CA THR A 226 -21.52 -17.78 -3.08
C THR A 226 -21.21 -16.39 -3.63
N MET A 227 -21.05 -16.25 -4.95
CA MET A 227 -20.77 -14.93 -5.55
C MET A 227 -21.86 -13.91 -5.26
N GLY A 228 -23.12 -14.34 -5.20
CA GLY A 228 -24.24 -13.46 -4.83
C GLY A 228 -24.14 -12.95 -3.39
N GLN A 229 -23.77 -13.81 -2.43
CA GLN A 229 -23.51 -13.37 -1.05
C GLN A 229 -22.31 -12.41 -0.99
N LEU A 230 -21.25 -12.72 -1.74
CA LEU A 230 -20.04 -11.91 -1.76
C LEU A 230 -20.30 -10.52 -2.34
N GLU A 231 -20.99 -10.42 -3.48
CA GLU A 231 -21.34 -9.13 -4.09
C GLU A 231 -22.21 -8.31 -3.13
N GLN A 232 -23.18 -8.93 -2.46
CA GLN A 232 -24.08 -8.24 -1.53
C GLN A 232 -23.40 -7.75 -0.25
N ALA A 233 -22.45 -8.52 0.29
CA ALA A 233 -21.80 -8.24 1.56
C ALA A 233 -20.57 -7.33 1.42
N ALA A 234 -19.74 -7.57 0.41
CA ALA A 234 -18.43 -6.92 0.27
C ALA A 234 -18.47 -5.65 -0.61
N ILE A 235 -19.34 -5.61 -1.62
CA ILE A 235 -19.27 -4.55 -2.64
C ILE A 235 -20.10 -3.34 -2.25
N GLN A 236 -19.43 -2.18 -2.27
CA GLN A 236 -20.03 -0.87 -2.04
C GLN A 236 -19.85 0.03 -3.26
N ARG A 237 -20.43 1.23 -3.22
CA ARG A 237 -20.17 2.26 -4.22
C ARG A 237 -19.46 3.43 -3.57
N VAL A 238 -18.39 3.89 -4.19
CA VAL A 238 -17.61 5.05 -3.72
C VAL A 238 -18.54 6.25 -3.52
N GLY A 239 -18.38 6.91 -2.38
CA GLY A 239 -19.16 8.06 -1.94
C GLY A 239 -18.81 9.37 -2.66
N PHE A 240 -19.49 10.45 -2.28
CA PHE A 240 -19.39 11.75 -2.96
C PHE A 240 -18.04 12.46 -2.80
N LYS A 241 -17.24 12.06 -1.79
CA LYS A 241 -15.98 12.72 -1.45
C LYS A 241 -14.88 12.51 -2.49
N TYR A 242 -14.88 11.38 -3.19
CA TYR A 242 -13.75 10.94 -4.02
C TYR A 242 -14.07 10.98 -5.52
N ALA A 243 -13.03 11.07 -6.36
CA ALA A 243 -13.17 11.18 -7.81
C ALA A 243 -13.85 9.95 -8.45
N GLY A 244 -13.72 8.79 -7.83
CA GLY A 244 -14.37 7.54 -8.24
C GLY A 244 -15.82 7.40 -7.82
N VAL A 245 -16.50 8.48 -7.39
CA VAL A 245 -17.92 8.47 -6.97
C VAL A 245 -18.78 7.57 -7.87
N GLY A 246 -19.50 6.63 -7.25
CA GLY A 246 -20.36 5.66 -7.94
C GLY A 246 -19.67 4.38 -8.46
N ARG A 247 -18.33 4.34 -8.52
CA ARG A 247 -17.54 3.13 -8.84
C ARG A 247 -17.85 2.03 -7.82
N LYS A 248 -18.04 0.80 -8.30
CA LYS A 248 -18.19 -0.35 -7.43
C LYS A 248 -16.81 -0.78 -6.91
N VAL A 249 -16.70 -0.93 -5.59
CA VAL A 249 -15.44 -1.28 -4.94
C VAL A 249 -15.66 -2.28 -3.81
N TYR A 250 -14.63 -3.05 -3.49
CA TYR A 250 -14.49 -3.66 -2.17
C TYR A 250 -13.70 -2.70 -1.28
N PRO A 251 -14.32 -2.00 -0.31
CA PRO A 251 -13.64 -0.93 0.42
C PRO A 251 -12.49 -1.44 1.28
N GLY A 252 -11.37 -0.71 1.29
CA GLY A 252 -10.20 -1.03 2.11
C GLY A 252 -10.52 -1.05 3.60
N MET A 253 -11.39 -0.15 4.07
CA MET A 253 -11.83 -0.16 5.48
C MET A 253 -12.66 -1.41 5.84
N LEU A 254 -13.44 -1.96 4.91
CA LEU A 254 -14.18 -3.20 5.14
C LEU A 254 -13.25 -4.41 5.17
N GLN A 255 -12.22 -4.40 4.32
CA GLN A 255 -11.12 -5.37 4.34
C GLN A 255 -10.37 -5.31 5.67
N LEU A 256 -9.97 -4.12 6.10
CA LEU A 256 -9.28 -3.89 7.37
C LEU A 256 -10.11 -4.38 8.56
N ALA A 257 -11.41 -4.07 8.59
CA ALA A 257 -12.30 -4.53 9.65
C ALA A 257 -12.34 -6.07 9.74
N SER A 258 -12.33 -6.74 8.58
CA SER A 258 -12.27 -8.20 8.51
C SER A 258 -10.96 -8.73 9.09
N PHE A 259 -9.81 -8.18 8.68
CA PHE A 259 -8.50 -8.60 9.20
C PHE A 259 -8.34 -8.34 10.70
N ILE A 260 -8.78 -7.19 11.20
CA ILE A 260 -8.76 -6.89 12.64
C ILE A 260 -9.65 -7.87 13.40
N SER A 261 -10.82 -8.24 12.86
CA SER A 261 -11.76 -9.14 13.52
C SER A 261 -11.21 -10.56 13.71
N MET A 262 -10.36 -11.03 12.79
CA MET A 262 -9.72 -12.35 12.88
C MET A 262 -8.77 -12.44 14.08
N ASN A 263 -8.13 -11.34 14.48
CA ASN A 263 -7.16 -11.28 15.60
C ASN A 263 -7.51 -10.16 16.59
N ASN A 264 -8.81 -10.02 16.92
CA ASN A 264 -9.33 -8.85 17.63
C ASN A 264 -8.67 -8.62 19.01
N GLU A 265 -8.38 -9.69 19.76
CA GLU A 265 -7.74 -9.59 21.07
C GLU A 265 -6.33 -9.00 20.96
N THR A 266 -5.52 -9.50 20.02
CA THR A 266 -4.17 -9.00 19.77
C THR A 266 -4.15 -7.53 19.36
N HIS A 267 -5.04 -7.12 18.46
CA HIS A 267 -5.14 -5.72 18.04
C HIS A 267 -5.67 -4.81 19.15
N SER A 268 -6.65 -5.29 19.93
CA SER A 268 -7.17 -4.56 21.08
C SER A 268 -6.10 -4.32 22.14
N ASP A 269 -5.29 -5.34 22.44
CA ASP A 269 -4.22 -5.21 23.43
C ASP A 269 -3.07 -4.36 22.91
N ALA A 270 -2.70 -4.48 21.63
CA ALA A 270 -1.73 -3.57 21.01
C ALA A 270 -2.16 -2.10 21.13
N PHE A 271 -3.45 -1.81 20.91
CA PHE A 271 -4.00 -0.45 21.04
C PHE A 271 -3.98 0.05 22.50
N LYS A 272 -4.43 -0.78 23.46
CA LYS A 272 -4.37 -0.45 24.89
C LYS A 272 -2.94 -0.20 25.36
N ASN A 273 -2.01 -1.06 24.95
CA ASN A 273 -0.60 -0.97 25.31
C ASN A 273 0.02 0.30 24.73
N GLN A 274 -0.32 0.68 23.50
CA GLN A 274 0.17 1.92 22.92
C GLN A 274 -0.39 3.16 23.64
N ILE A 275 -1.66 3.16 24.04
CA ILE A 275 -2.22 4.23 24.87
C ILE A 275 -1.45 4.36 26.19
N ALA A 276 -1.17 3.23 26.86
CA ALA A 276 -0.39 3.22 28.08
C ALA A 276 1.03 3.77 27.85
N ALA A 277 1.70 3.37 26.77
CA ALA A 277 3.03 3.85 26.39
C ALA A 277 3.07 5.36 26.06
N VAL A 278 2.03 5.89 25.39
CA VAL A 278 1.90 7.34 25.12
C VAL A 278 1.64 8.11 26.42
N ALA A 279 0.85 7.56 27.33
CA ALA A 279 0.58 8.16 28.63
C ALA A 279 1.81 8.16 29.56
N SER A 280 2.66 7.12 29.48
CA SER A 280 3.92 7.04 30.23
C SER A 280 5.08 7.83 29.61
N GLY A 281 4.91 8.31 28.37
CA GLY A 281 5.97 8.99 27.62
C GLY A 281 7.05 8.05 27.05
N GLU A 282 6.74 6.76 26.97
CA GLU A 282 7.62 5.71 26.43
C GLU A 282 7.42 5.50 24.91
N ALA A 283 6.29 5.95 24.36
CA ALA A 283 6.02 5.91 22.93
C ALA A 283 6.79 6.99 22.17
N SER A 284 7.08 6.74 20.88
CA SER A 284 7.70 7.72 20.01
C SER A 284 7.18 7.62 18.58
N GLU A 285 7.33 8.68 17.79
CA GLU A 285 6.82 8.76 16.42
C GLU A 285 7.24 7.60 15.50
N HIS A 286 8.44 7.04 15.73
CA HIS A 286 9.04 5.99 14.92
C HIS A 286 9.28 4.70 15.71
N ASP A 287 8.53 4.48 16.79
CA ASP A 287 8.58 3.20 17.50
C ASP A 287 8.05 2.05 16.62
N LYS A 288 8.27 0.81 17.09
CA LYS A 288 7.87 -0.40 16.36
C LYS A 288 6.35 -0.49 16.17
N HIS A 289 5.56 0.00 17.13
CA HIS A 289 4.10 -0.05 17.05
C HIS A 289 3.61 0.91 15.97
N ASN A 290 3.99 2.19 16.06
CA ASN A 290 3.59 3.23 15.11
C ASN A 290 4.06 2.89 13.70
N THR A 291 5.30 2.39 13.54
CA THR A 291 5.82 1.96 12.23
C THR A 291 4.98 0.82 11.63
N PHE A 292 4.55 -0.15 12.44
CA PHE A 292 3.73 -1.26 11.97
C PHE A 292 2.30 -0.81 11.65
N TYR A 293 1.64 -0.10 12.57
CA TYR A 293 0.24 0.31 12.41
C TYR A 293 0.04 1.44 11.40
N ASP A 294 1.02 2.31 11.17
CA ASP A 294 0.97 3.29 10.08
C ASP A 294 0.88 2.58 8.72
N GLU A 295 1.55 1.45 8.53
CA GLU A 295 1.44 0.65 7.31
C GLU A 295 0.18 -0.22 7.32
N TYR A 296 -0.06 -0.94 8.43
CA TYR A 296 -1.15 -1.91 8.55
C TYR A 296 -2.54 -1.27 8.42
N LEU A 297 -2.73 -0.06 8.93
CA LEU A 297 -4.00 0.66 8.83
C LEU A 297 -4.17 1.33 7.46
N SER A 298 -3.09 1.53 6.70
CA SER A 298 -3.13 2.25 5.42
C SER A 298 -3.65 1.35 4.30
N VAL A 299 -4.96 1.42 4.10
CA VAL A 299 -5.69 0.55 3.17
C VAL A 299 -6.17 1.27 1.92
N MET A 300 -6.44 0.48 0.88
CA MET A 300 -6.97 0.95 -0.40
C MET A 300 -8.21 0.18 -0.82
N ASP A 301 -9.10 0.86 -1.55
CA ASP A 301 -10.25 0.21 -2.17
C ASP A 301 -9.79 -0.53 -3.42
N MET A 302 -10.28 -1.76 -3.59
CA MET A 302 -10.14 -2.52 -4.84
C MET A 302 -11.38 -2.34 -5.70
N THR A 303 -11.23 -2.37 -7.02
CA THR A 303 -12.39 -2.46 -7.92
C THR A 303 -13.19 -3.74 -7.65
N ALA A 304 -14.52 -3.65 -7.72
CA ALA A 304 -15.37 -4.81 -7.54
C ALA A 304 -15.09 -5.87 -8.61
N GLU A 305 -14.79 -5.42 -9.82
CA GLU A 305 -14.46 -6.27 -10.96
C GLU A 305 -13.23 -7.13 -10.66
N PHE A 306 -12.13 -6.53 -10.17
CA PHE A 306 -10.92 -7.27 -9.80
C PHE A 306 -11.14 -8.22 -8.63
N TYR A 307 -11.80 -7.77 -7.57
CA TYR A 307 -12.03 -8.63 -6.41
C TYR A 307 -12.93 -9.83 -6.74
N LEU A 308 -14.08 -9.58 -7.38
CA LEU A 308 -15.04 -10.64 -7.70
C LEU A 308 -14.48 -11.61 -8.75
N SER A 309 -13.77 -11.11 -9.77
CA SER A 309 -13.14 -11.98 -10.76
C SER A 309 -11.97 -12.77 -10.16
N THR A 310 -11.23 -12.22 -9.19
CA THR A 310 -10.22 -13.00 -8.45
C THR A 310 -10.87 -14.18 -7.73
N VAL A 311 -11.94 -13.95 -6.96
CA VAL A 311 -12.61 -15.04 -6.23
C VAL A 311 -13.24 -16.05 -7.18
N GLN A 312 -13.95 -15.60 -8.22
CA GLN A 312 -14.59 -16.51 -9.16
C GLN A 312 -13.56 -17.29 -9.98
N ARG A 313 -12.67 -16.60 -10.69
CA ARG A 313 -11.84 -17.20 -11.73
C ARG A 313 -10.60 -17.89 -11.16
N ILE A 314 -9.99 -17.31 -10.12
CA ILE A 314 -8.75 -17.85 -9.54
C ILE A 314 -9.04 -18.84 -8.42
N PHE A 315 -9.95 -18.50 -7.49
CA PHE A 315 -10.24 -19.36 -6.34
C PHE A 315 -11.25 -20.47 -6.63
N LYS A 316 -12.37 -20.16 -7.30
CA LYS A 316 -13.44 -21.15 -7.52
C LYS A 316 -13.24 -21.97 -8.78
N ASP A 317 -13.09 -21.31 -9.92
CA ASP A 317 -12.97 -21.97 -11.22
C ASP A 317 -11.55 -22.49 -11.46
N ARG A 318 -10.58 -21.95 -10.70
CA ARG A 318 -9.17 -22.35 -10.75
C ARG A 318 -8.60 -22.28 -12.16
N GLU A 319 -8.92 -21.20 -12.86
CA GLU A 319 -8.57 -21.05 -14.27
C GLU A 319 -7.06 -21.09 -14.51
N ILE A 320 -6.26 -20.60 -13.55
CA ILE A 320 -4.79 -20.69 -13.62
C ILE A 320 -4.35 -22.14 -13.40
N ALA A 321 -4.77 -22.77 -12.29
CA ALA A 321 -4.39 -24.15 -11.96
C ALA A 321 -4.81 -25.18 -13.03
N THR A 322 -5.89 -24.90 -13.76
CA THR A 322 -6.39 -25.77 -14.84
C THR A 322 -5.90 -25.36 -16.22
N ASN A 323 -5.06 -24.32 -16.32
CA ASN A 323 -4.56 -23.76 -17.58
C ASN A 323 -5.68 -23.40 -18.58
N SER A 324 -6.78 -22.84 -18.07
CA SER A 324 -7.98 -22.46 -18.84
C SER A 324 -8.25 -20.94 -18.82
N PHE A 325 -7.33 -20.17 -18.22
CA PHE A 325 -7.44 -18.72 -18.13
C PHE A 325 -7.47 -18.06 -19.51
N THR A 326 -8.28 -17.01 -19.63
CA THR A 326 -8.40 -16.21 -20.85
C THR A 326 -8.20 -14.73 -20.58
N VAL A 327 -7.68 -14.02 -21.58
CA VAL A 327 -7.49 -12.56 -21.62
C VAL A 327 -8.07 -12.05 -22.95
N ASP A 328 -9.03 -11.14 -22.89
CA ASP A 328 -9.76 -10.61 -24.06
C ASP A 328 -10.31 -11.72 -24.99
N GLY A 329 -10.82 -12.80 -24.37
CA GLY A 329 -11.36 -13.97 -25.07
C GLY A 329 -10.32 -14.90 -25.69
N ARG A 330 -9.02 -14.63 -25.50
CA ARG A 330 -7.92 -15.48 -25.93
C ARG A 330 -7.45 -16.38 -24.79
N ALA A 331 -7.31 -17.68 -25.05
CA ALA A 331 -6.71 -18.61 -24.10
C ALA A 331 -5.23 -18.28 -23.87
N VAL A 332 -4.82 -18.31 -22.60
CA VAL A 332 -3.41 -18.18 -22.17
C VAL A 332 -2.91 -19.57 -21.83
N ASP A 333 -1.91 -20.06 -22.57
CA ASP A 333 -1.32 -21.37 -22.30
C ASP A 333 0.01 -21.25 -21.53
N ILE A 334 -0.01 -21.57 -20.25
CA ILE A 334 1.17 -21.53 -19.35
C ILE A 334 2.28 -22.47 -19.85
N GLY A 335 1.93 -23.54 -20.57
CA GLY A 335 2.88 -24.46 -21.19
C GLY A 335 3.74 -23.81 -22.29
N LYS A 336 3.38 -22.61 -22.77
CA LYS A 336 4.16 -21.85 -23.78
C LYS A 336 5.39 -21.16 -23.20
N ILE A 337 5.49 -21.05 -21.88
CA ILE A 337 6.71 -20.59 -21.22
C ILE A 337 7.79 -21.65 -21.42
N THR A 338 8.74 -21.39 -22.31
CA THR A 338 9.81 -22.34 -22.71
C THR A 338 11.21 -21.83 -22.39
N THR A 339 11.37 -20.53 -22.16
CA THR A 339 12.68 -19.86 -22.01
C THR A 339 12.88 -19.24 -20.64
N VAL A 340 11.81 -18.77 -19.99
CA VAL A 340 11.86 -18.05 -18.69
C VAL A 340 12.11 -19.03 -17.56
N ALA A 341 13.21 -18.89 -16.82
CA ALA A 341 13.45 -19.74 -15.66
C ALA A 341 12.50 -19.38 -14.51
N VAL A 342 11.94 -20.37 -13.83
CA VAL A 342 10.94 -20.16 -12.76
C VAL A 342 11.40 -20.74 -11.44
N LYS A 343 11.38 -19.92 -10.39
CA LYS A 343 11.63 -20.32 -9.01
C LYS A 343 10.40 -20.10 -8.15
N ILE A 344 10.02 -21.11 -7.38
CA ILE A 344 8.98 -21.03 -6.36
C ILE A 344 9.61 -20.83 -4.98
N VAL A 345 9.01 -19.96 -4.17
CA VAL A 345 9.31 -19.83 -2.73
C VAL A 345 8.02 -19.95 -1.94
N GLU A 346 7.98 -20.85 -0.97
CA GLU A 346 6.87 -21.05 -0.03
C GLU A 346 7.39 -21.03 1.41
N GLY A 347 6.51 -20.78 2.39
CA GLY A 347 6.83 -20.83 3.81
C GLY A 347 6.19 -22.06 4.46
N GLU A 348 6.95 -22.81 5.26
CA GLU A 348 6.46 -24.03 5.93
C GLU A 348 5.22 -23.78 6.82
N ASN A 349 5.16 -22.60 7.45
CA ASN A 349 4.07 -22.17 8.32
C ASN A 349 3.20 -21.09 7.68
N ASP A 350 3.16 -21.00 6.34
CA ASP A 350 2.29 -20.06 5.64
C ASP A 350 0.82 -20.48 5.79
N ASP A 351 0.07 -19.68 6.54
CA ASP A 351 -1.35 -19.85 6.85
C ASP A 351 -2.28 -19.14 5.86
N ILE A 352 -1.71 -18.40 4.89
CA ILE A 352 -2.46 -17.67 3.86
C ILE A 352 -2.43 -18.44 2.55
N SER A 353 -1.23 -18.73 2.04
CA SER A 353 -0.96 -19.53 0.84
C SER A 353 -0.13 -20.74 1.25
N ALA A 354 -0.82 -21.78 1.75
CA ALA A 354 -0.17 -22.96 2.30
C ALA A 354 0.76 -23.65 1.29
N PRO A 355 1.81 -24.36 1.77
CA PRO A 355 2.73 -25.10 0.92
C PRO A 355 2.01 -26.01 -0.08
N GLY A 356 2.47 -25.99 -1.33
CA GLY A 356 1.87 -26.69 -2.46
C GLY A 356 1.06 -25.78 -3.38
N GLN A 357 0.41 -24.72 -2.87
CA GLN A 357 -0.43 -23.86 -3.69
C GLN A 357 0.38 -23.07 -4.74
N CYS A 358 1.55 -22.56 -4.39
CA CYS A 358 2.43 -21.82 -5.30
C CYS A 358 3.27 -22.80 -6.14
N LEU A 359 3.69 -23.91 -5.51
CA LEU A 359 4.46 -24.98 -6.15
C LEU A 359 3.77 -25.58 -7.38
N ALA A 360 2.43 -25.64 -7.37
CA ALA A 360 1.60 -26.11 -8.48
C ALA A 360 1.91 -25.41 -9.83
N ALA A 361 2.48 -24.19 -9.82
CA ALA A 361 2.94 -23.54 -11.05
C ALA A 361 3.94 -24.38 -11.86
N LEU A 362 4.82 -25.16 -11.21
CA LEU A 362 5.87 -25.90 -11.90
C LEU A 362 5.35 -27.01 -12.81
N ASP A 363 4.20 -27.59 -12.46
CA ASP A 363 3.53 -28.64 -13.22
C ASP A 363 2.85 -28.08 -14.49
N LEU A 364 2.43 -26.81 -14.45
CA LEU A 364 1.83 -26.11 -15.59
C LEU A 364 2.87 -25.73 -16.66
N LEU A 365 4.14 -25.63 -16.29
CA LEU A 365 5.24 -25.25 -17.16
C LEU A 365 5.73 -26.44 -18.02
N THR A 366 4.83 -27.06 -18.79
CA THR A 366 5.13 -28.28 -19.56
C THR A 366 6.15 -28.09 -20.67
N GLY A 367 6.30 -26.86 -21.18
CA GLY A 367 7.29 -26.51 -22.20
C GLY A 367 8.66 -26.10 -21.65
N LEU A 368 8.78 -25.89 -20.33
CA LEU A 368 10.02 -25.46 -19.69
C LEU A 368 10.82 -26.69 -19.22
N PRO A 369 12.13 -26.79 -19.52
CA PRO A 369 12.95 -27.90 -19.03
C PRO A 369 13.13 -27.84 -17.51
N ASP A 370 13.24 -28.99 -16.86
CA ASP A 370 13.39 -29.09 -15.41
C ASP A 370 14.63 -28.35 -14.87
N SER A 371 15.68 -28.21 -15.68
CA SER A 371 16.87 -27.43 -15.31
C SER A 371 16.62 -25.93 -15.12
N LYS A 372 15.47 -25.42 -15.62
CA LYS A 372 15.01 -24.03 -15.46
C LYS A 372 13.92 -23.89 -14.40
N LYS A 373 13.54 -24.97 -13.72
CA LYS A 373 12.56 -25.01 -12.64
C LYS A 373 13.29 -25.16 -11.31
N ALA A 374 12.92 -24.35 -10.33
CA ALA A 374 13.45 -24.45 -8.97
C ALA A 374 12.33 -24.19 -7.95
N SER A 375 12.50 -24.74 -6.75
CA SER A 375 11.62 -24.46 -5.62
C SER A 375 12.42 -24.36 -4.32
N HIS A 376 11.87 -23.65 -3.34
CA HIS A 376 12.39 -23.54 -1.99
C HIS A 376 11.23 -23.45 -0.99
N LEU A 377 11.21 -24.35 -0.02
CA LEU A 377 10.31 -24.28 1.13
C LEU A 377 11.12 -23.75 2.31
N GLU A 378 10.81 -22.53 2.76
CA GLU A 378 11.53 -21.89 3.85
C GLU A 378 11.07 -22.45 5.20
N PRO A 379 11.96 -23.11 5.97
CA PRO A 379 11.60 -23.71 7.24
C PRO A 379 11.18 -22.67 8.28
N GLY A 380 10.09 -22.95 8.99
CA GLY A 380 9.57 -22.11 10.06
C GLY A 380 8.99 -20.74 9.66
N ALA A 381 9.08 -20.33 8.39
CA ALA A 381 8.55 -19.05 7.94
C ALA A 381 7.04 -19.12 7.70
N GLY A 382 6.31 -18.13 8.23
CA GLY A 382 4.92 -17.84 7.81
C GLY A 382 4.87 -16.88 6.63
N HIS A 383 3.66 -16.46 6.25
CA HIS A 383 3.41 -15.70 5.02
C HIS A 383 4.26 -14.44 4.87
N TYR A 384 4.33 -13.59 5.90
CA TYR A 384 5.15 -12.37 5.84
C TYR A 384 6.66 -12.66 5.87
N GLY A 385 7.07 -13.79 6.44
CA GLY A 385 8.47 -14.16 6.59
C GLY A 385 9.17 -14.45 5.26
N ILE A 386 8.40 -14.87 4.25
CA ILE A 386 8.95 -15.28 2.95
C ILE A 386 9.26 -14.12 2.00
N PHE A 387 8.83 -12.89 2.31
CA PHE A 387 9.16 -11.69 1.53
C PHE A 387 9.61 -10.50 2.40
N ALA A 388 9.52 -10.61 3.72
CA ALA A 388 9.97 -9.60 4.66
C ALA A 388 10.62 -10.23 5.91
N GLY A 389 11.35 -9.42 6.69
CA GLY A 389 11.89 -9.83 7.98
C GLY A 389 13.20 -10.62 7.89
N LYS A 390 13.41 -11.56 8.83
CA LYS A 390 14.69 -12.27 9.00
C LYS A 390 14.89 -13.35 7.93
N SER A 391 13.91 -14.25 7.76
CA SER A 391 13.97 -15.34 6.77
C SER A 391 14.19 -14.81 5.35
N TRP A 392 13.47 -13.74 4.96
CA TRP A 392 13.75 -13.05 3.71
C TRP A 392 15.22 -12.59 3.59
N ARG A 393 15.73 -11.81 4.55
CA ARG A 393 17.06 -11.19 4.43
C ARG A 393 18.21 -12.18 4.47
N GLU A 394 18.12 -13.20 5.32
CA GLU A 394 19.23 -14.11 5.62
C GLU A 394 19.22 -15.34 4.72
N ASN A 395 18.04 -15.82 4.29
CA ASN A 395 17.90 -17.11 3.60
C ASN A 395 17.35 -16.95 2.18
N ILE A 396 16.17 -16.35 2.01
CA ILE A 396 15.46 -16.35 0.73
C ILE A 396 16.07 -15.38 -0.27
N ARG A 397 16.36 -14.13 0.15
CA ARG A 397 16.92 -13.10 -0.74
C ARG A 397 18.22 -13.55 -1.40
N PRO A 398 19.21 -14.13 -0.69
CA PRO A 398 20.38 -14.73 -1.34
C PRO A 398 20.00 -15.76 -2.42
N LEU A 399 19.07 -16.68 -2.13
CA LEU A 399 18.61 -17.68 -3.09
C LEU A 399 17.90 -17.09 -4.32
N VAL A 400 17.24 -15.94 -4.17
CA VAL A 400 16.64 -15.19 -5.26
C VAL A 400 17.73 -14.54 -6.12
N LEU A 401 18.73 -13.91 -5.49
CA LEU A 401 19.84 -13.28 -6.22
C LEU A 401 20.71 -14.31 -6.94
N ASP A 402 21.01 -15.44 -6.32
CA ASP A 402 21.75 -16.54 -6.94
C ASP A 402 20.99 -17.10 -8.16
N PHE A 403 19.66 -17.19 -8.06
CA PHE A 403 18.82 -17.62 -9.17
C PHE A 403 18.78 -16.58 -10.30
N ILE A 404 18.75 -15.29 -9.97
CA ILE A 404 18.88 -14.20 -10.95
C ILE A 404 20.23 -14.29 -11.67
N ASP A 405 21.32 -14.48 -10.93
CA ASP A 405 22.67 -14.56 -11.49
C ASP A 405 22.84 -15.79 -12.38
N ALA A 406 22.33 -16.95 -11.97
CA ALA A 406 22.37 -18.17 -12.76
C ALA A 406 21.60 -18.07 -14.10
N ASN A 407 20.66 -17.12 -14.20
CA ASN A 407 19.83 -16.89 -15.38
C ASN A 407 20.11 -15.54 -16.06
N SER A 408 21.18 -14.86 -15.65
CA SER A 408 21.70 -13.68 -16.32
C SER A 408 22.79 -14.12 -17.30
N GLU A 409 22.58 -13.97 -18.61
CA GLU A 409 23.68 -14.11 -19.57
C GLU A 409 24.64 -12.92 -19.46
N GLU A 410 25.94 -13.13 -19.70
CA GLU A 410 26.87 -12.01 -19.96
C GLU A 410 26.52 -11.40 -21.33
N SER A 411 25.57 -10.47 -21.39
CA SER A 411 25.26 -9.74 -22.62
C SER A 411 25.46 -8.24 -22.50
N ALA A 412 25.94 -7.67 -23.62
CA ALA A 412 26.49 -6.35 -23.79
C ALA A 412 25.47 -5.23 -23.58
N GLN A 413 25.90 -4.19 -22.82
CA GLN A 413 25.33 -2.84 -22.77
C GLN A 413 23.81 -2.76 -22.99
N SER A 414 23.06 -3.20 -21.97
CA SER A 414 21.62 -2.97 -21.89
C SER A 414 21.33 -1.47 -21.98
N LYS A 415 20.46 -1.05 -22.93
CA LYS A 415 19.97 0.32 -23.04
C LYS A 415 19.18 0.64 -21.77
N VAL A 416 19.82 1.33 -20.84
CA VAL A 416 19.12 2.07 -19.79
C VAL A 416 18.51 3.29 -20.48
N LEU A 417 17.21 3.52 -20.30
CA LEU A 417 16.56 4.77 -20.68
C LEU A 417 17.39 5.92 -20.12
N ALA A 418 18.01 6.71 -21.01
CA ALA A 418 18.82 7.85 -20.61
C ALA A 418 17.92 8.84 -19.87
N LEU A 419 18.37 9.27 -18.70
CA LEU A 419 17.75 10.35 -17.93
C LEU A 419 17.55 11.56 -18.86
N PRO A 420 16.35 12.17 -18.93
CA PRO A 420 16.24 13.51 -19.45
C PRO A 420 17.12 14.42 -18.57
N GLU A 421 18.09 15.10 -19.18
CA GLU A 421 18.79 16.18 -18.49
C GLU A 421 17.73 17.20 -18.10
N THR A 422 17.45 17.30 -16.80
CA THR A 422 16.61 18.36 -16.27
C THR A 422 17.36 19.67 -16.49
N ASP A 423 16.77 20.50 -17.35
CA ASP A 423 17.33 21.79 -17.71
C ASP A 423 17.50 22.62 -16.45
N LYS A 424 18.74 23.01 -16.14
CA LYS A 424 19.09 23.75 -14.90
C LYS A 424 18.27 25.05 -14.76
N ALA A 425 17.67 25.54 -15.84
CA ALA A 425 16.78 26.70 -15.88
C ALA A 425 15.40 26.47 -15.21
N GLU A 426 14.91 25.23 -15.07
CA GLU A 426 13.64 24.96 -14.37
C GLU A 426 13.82 24.84 -12.84
N LEU A 427 14.98 24.37 -12.38
CA LEU A 427 15.34 24.31 -10.96
C LEU A 427 15.50 25.70 -10.31
N GLU A 428 15.84 26.73 -11.08
CA GLU A 428 15.88 28.12 -10.59
C GLU A 428 14.51 28.81 -10.58
N LYS A 429 13.53 28.33 -11.36
CA LYS A 429 12.15 28.87 -11.35
C LYS A 429 11.27 28.25 -10.26
N ALA A 430 11.60 27.04 -9.80
CA ALA A 430 10.87 26.35 -8.74
C ALA A 430 11.26 26.79 -7.32
N ASN A 431 12.41 27.46 -7.16
CA ASN A 431 12.82 28.05 -5.89
C ASN A 431 12.32 29.49 -5.80
N GLY A 432 11.27 29.71 -5.02
CA GLY A 432 10.91 31.05 -4.55
C GLY A 432 12.11 31.73 -3.84
N PRO A 433 12.10 33.06 -3.71
CA PRO A 433 13.28 33.80 -3.27
C PRO A 433 13.71 33.37 -1.87
N SER A 434 15.03 33.14 -1.72
CA SER A 434 15.70 32.82 -0.47
C SER A 434 15.51 33.92 0.58
N ALA A 435 15.38 33.51 1.84
CA ALA A 435 15.07 34.34 3.01
C ALA A 435 16.20 35.32 3.45
N LYS A 436 17.01 35.83 2.51
CA LYS A 436 18.08 36.81 2.80
C LYS A 436 17.93 38.18 2.13
N ASP A 437 16.96 38.38 1.25
CA ASP A 437 16.84 39.63 0.47
C ASP A 437 15.60 40.49 0.80
N ILE A 438 15.12 40.49 2.04
CA ILE A 438 14.04 41.41 2.47
C ILE A 438 14.55 42.37 3.55
N VAL A 439 15.34 43.36 3.14
CA VAL A 439 15.51 44.62 3.87
C VAL A 439 15.56 45.78 2.88
N ALA A 440 14.42 46.43 2.62
CA ALA A 440 14.35 47.85 2.25
C ALA A 440 12.91 48.39 2.37
N LYS A 441 12.85 49.68 2.69
CA LYS A 441 11.74 50.50 3.21
C LYS A 441 10.64 50.87 2.19
N PRO A 442 9.48 51.39 2.65
CA PRO A 442 8.27 51.51 1.85
C PRO A 442 8.29 52.77 1.00
N ASP A 443 7.73 52.69 -0.21
CA ASP A 443 7.18 53.88 -0.84
C ASP A 443 5.82 53.61 -1.50
N SER A 444 5.03 54.64 -1.40
CA SER A 444 3.61 54.80 -1.66
C SER A 444 3.25 54.71 -3.15
N THR A 445 2.06 54.19 -3.46
CA THR A 445 0.99 54.86 -4.23
C THR A 445 0.02 53.90 -4.96
N VAL A 446 -1.29 54.23 -4.84
CA VAL A 446 -2.50 53.90 -5.67
C VAL A 446 -3.13 52.47 -5.54
N PRO A 447 -4.47 52.28 -5.74
CA PRO A 447 -5.41 51.98 -4.66
C PRO A 447 -6.32 50.75 -4.89
N LEU A 448 -6.68 50.04 -3.83
CA LEU A 448 -7.67 48.95 -3.89
C LEU A 448 -9.07 49.45 -3.51
N ALA A 449 -10.01 49.21 -4.44
CA ALA A 449 -11.43 49.50 -4.31
C ALA A 449 -12.05 48.72 -3.15
N ARG A 450 -12.82 49.44 -2.33
CA ARG A 450 -13.62 48.92 -1.23
C ARG A 450 -14.88 48.25 -1.77
N ASN A 451 -15.18 47.04 -1.30
CA ASN A 451 -16.56 46.68 -1.02
C ASN A 451 -16.66 45.88 0.27
N THR A 452 -17.50 46.40 1.14
CA THR A 452 -17.68 46.13 2.56
C THR A 452 -18.63 44.96 2.81
N LEU A 453 -18.23 44.00 3.66
CA LEU A 453 -19.15 43.14 4.41
C LEU A 453 -19.08 43.55 5.88
N ASN A 454 -20.23 43.97 6.41
CA ASN A 454 -20.42 44.46 7.77
C ASN A 454 -20.27 43.32 8.79
N VAL A 455 -19.42 43.53 9.80
CA VAL A 455 -19.44 42.79 11.05
C VAL A 455 -19.66 43.79 12.18
N VAL A 456 -20.73 43.56 12.96
CA VAL A 456 -21.17 44.38 14.09
C VAL A 456 -20.23 44.15 15.28
N PRO A 457 -19.66 45.19 15.94
CA PRO A 457 -18.88 45.03 17.16
C PRO A 457 -19.79 44.87 18.39
N LEU A 458 -19.46 43.90 19.27
CA LEU A 458 -20.03 43.81 20.61
C LEU A 458 -19.48 44.95 21.49
N ASP A 459 -20.40 45.69 22.10
CA ASP A 459 -20.13 46.76 23.05
C ASP A 459 -19.73 46.18 24.43
N THR A 460 -18.54 46.56 24.89
CA THR A 460 -18.00 46.26 26.22
C THR A 460 -18.29 47.42 27.17
N THR A 461 -19.37 47.34 27.92
CA THR A 461 -19.57 48.19 29.10
C THR A 461 -19.89 47.36 30.34
N GLU A 462 -18.99 47.41 31.32
CA GLU A 462 -19.12 46.86 32.67
C GLU A 462 -20.33 47.42 33.43
N PRO A 463 -21.06 46.62 34.23
CA PRO A 463 -22.00 47.15 35.20
C PRO A 463 -21.34 47.35 36.58
N LYS A 464 -21.38 48.60 37.06
CA LYS A 464 -20.98 49.03 38.41
C LYS A 464 -21.87 48.42 39.49
N LEU A 465 -21.23 47.92 40.55
CA LEU A 465 -21.84 47.54 41.83
C LEU A 465 -22.66 48.69 42.45
N ARG A 466 -23.84 48.35 42.98
CA ARG A 466 -24.50 49.16 44.02
C ARG A 466 -25.04 48.25 45.12
N THR A 467 -24.51 48.48 46.31
CA THR A 467 -24.84 47.87 47.60
C THR A 467 -26.23 48.30 48.09
N LYS A 468 -26.97 47.36 48.71
CA LYS A 468 -27.95 47.61 49.79
C LYS A 468 -28.23 46.29 50.54
N ALA A 469 -27.88 46.25 51.82
CA ALA A 469 -28.39 45.29 52.82
C ALA A 469 -29.61 45.92 53.54
N PRO A 470 -30.28 45.30 54.55
CA PRO A 470 -30.29 43.90 55.02
C PRO A 470 -31.74 43.34 55.26
N LYS A 471 -31.88 42.04 55.63
CA LYS A 471 -32.64 41.61 56.83
C LYS A 471 -32.55 40.09 57.10
N LYS A 472 -32.15 39.78 58.35
CA LYS A 472 -32.24 38.46 59.00
C LYS A 472 -33.70 38.04 59.19
N LYS A 473 -34.01 36.75 59.00
CA LYS A 473 -34.97 36.00 59.83
C LYS A 473 -34.55 34.53 59.94
N SER A 474 -34.24 34.15 61.17
CA SER A 474 -34.19 32.80 61.72
C SER A 474 -35.56 32.10 61.62
N VAL A 475 -35.59 30.79 61.37
CA VAL A 475 -36.44 29.82 62.11
C VAL A 475 -35.77 28.44 62.05
N LYS A 476 -35.42 27.89 63.23
CA LYS A 476 -35.30 26.45 63.48
C LYS A 476 -36.70 25.88 63.68
N LYS A 477 -36.95 24.68 63.14
CA LYS A 477 -37.56 23.58 63.89
C LYS A 477 -37.04 22.28 63.35
#